data_AF-A0A229SFE3-F1
#
_entry.id   AF-A0A229SFE3-F1
#
_cell.length_a   1.000
_cell.length_b   1.000
_cell.length_c   1.000
_cell.angle_alpha   90.00
_cell.angle_beta   90.00
_cell.angle_gamma   90.00
#
_symmetry.space_group_name_H-M   'P 1'
#
loop_
_entity.id
_entity.type
_entity.pdbx_description
1 polymer ?
#
loop_
_entity_poly.entity_id
_entity_poly.type
_entity_poly.pdbx_seq_one_letter_code
_entity_poly.pdbx_strand_id
1 'polypeptide(L)'
;MSLTNQLVIAEREEVARGIRALLATPLIGERGSPETFDLIRRRREPIRQWFDYYCGWTLTVEPRLGYARLVKVRAAADPSRPARRLRSGRAAFDRRRYVLLCVAAAELLTVPVTTIGLLADRVARASAADDLVTTFEVASRAERLAFVDVLKLLESYGVLETADGDAESFVDDTTAKVLFRVDATLLLRMLAAPVGPSQLAVPADDVALRFEELLEAVSHEQRYGLSSGRHEDTPSASDVQRNLWLRHTVFRRLVDDPVLYFAELTAEERAYLGTPTGRQLLRRAAEQGGFVLEERAEGVLLVDVDGLATDERFPDDGSNAKVAALLLLDALDEPRTTDYLRNATAKLLKRFPRWAKTYRGKDGVRRLTVDALAVLRSFGLVRAEAELVRPLPAAARYTDRNEEAP
;
A
#
# COMPACT_ATOMS: atom_id res chain seq x y z
N MET A 1 20.05 -36.17 3.47
CA MET A 1 20.25 -34.77 3.04
C MET A 1 21.45 -34.22 3.83
N SER A 2 22.48 -33.65 3.19
CA SER A 2 23.68 -33.16 3.90
C SER A 2 23.38 -31.89 4.73
N LEU A 3 24.08 -31.68 5.85
CA LEU A 3 23.96 -30.48 6.70
C LEU A 3 24.12 -29.18 5.89
N THR A 4 25.02 -29.17 4.92
CA THR A 4 25.22 -28.05 3.99
C THR A 4 23.95 -27.73 3.18
N ASN A 5 23.21 -28.76 2.74
CA ASN A 5 21.97 -28.56 1.99
C ASN A 5 20.87 -28.01 2.90
N GLN A 6 20.83 -28.41 4.17
CA GLN A 6 19.88 -27.89 5.14
C GLN A 6 20.13 -26.41 5.44
N LEU A 7 21.39 -25.99 5.58
CA LEU A 7 21.76 -24.58 5.78
C LEU A 7 21.36 -23.70 4.60
N VAL A 8 21.58 -24.17 3.37
CA VAL A 8 21.18 -23.44 2.15
C VAL A 8 19.66 -23.28 2.06
N ILE A 9 18.90 -24.30 2.42
CA ILE A 9 17.43 -24.24 2.43
C ILE A 9 16.94 -23.24 3.49
N ALA A 10 17.46 -23.35 4.71
CA ALA A 10 17.10 -22.43 5.79
C ALA A 10 17.42 -20.97 5.43
N GLU A 11 18.57 -20.72 4.80
CA GLU A 11 18.91 -19.38 4.31
C GLU A 11 17.92 -18.88 3.24
N ARG A 12 17.55 -19.71 2.27
CA ARG A 12 16.55 -19.34 1.25
C ARG A 12 15.21 -19.01 1.87
N GLU A 13 14.76 -19.78 2.86
CA GLU A 13 13.52 -19.52 3.60
C GLU A 13 13.58 -18.21 4.39
N GLU A 14 14.71 -17.90 5.04
CA GLU A 14 14.89 -16.62 5.73
C GLU A 14 14.85 -15.44 4.73
N VAL A 15 15.52 -15.56 3.57
CA VAL A 15 15.49 -14.53 2.52
C VAL A 15 14.06 -14.31 2.01
N ALA A 16 13.36 -15.39 1.67
CA ALA A 16 11.97 -15.34 1.22
C ALA A 16 11.04 -14.68 2.26
N ARG A 17 11.22 -15.03 3.54
CA ARG A 17 10.46 -14.42 4.64
C ARG A 17 10.76 -12.91 4.77
N GLY A 18 12.01 -12.51 4.62
CA GLY A 18 12.42 -11.11 4.65
C GLY A 18 11.86 -10.29 3.49
N ILE A 19 11.85 -10.85 2.28
CA ILE A 19 11.23 -10.25 1.09
C ILE A 19 9.73 -10.02 1.34
N ARG A 20 9.00 -11.06 1.76
CA ARG A 20 7.57 -10.97 2.04
C ARG A 20 7.25 -9.97 3.15
N ALA A 21 8.01 -9.96 4.24
CA ALA A 21 7.83 -9.00 5.32
C ALA A 21 7.97 -7.54 4.86
N LEU A 22 8.98 -7.24 4.02
CA LEU A 22 9.20 -5.90 3.47
C LEU A 22 8.15 -5.50 2.41
N LEU A 23 7.56 -6.47 1.71
CA LEU A 23 6.46 -6.20 0.80
C LEU A 23 5.19 -5.77 1.56
N ALA A 24 4.87 -6.42 2.68
CA ALA A 24 3.74 -6.02 3.53
C ALA A 24 4.01 -4.70 4.26
N THR A 25 5.20 -4.59 4.86
CA THR A 25 5.59 -3.46 5.70
C THR A 25 6.90 -2.86 5.18
N PRO A 26 6.85 -1.85 4.30
CA PRO A 26 8.04 -1.30 3.63
C PRO A 26 8.90 -0.41 4.54
N LEU A 27 8.57 -0.30 5.83
CA LEU A 27 9.36 0.30 6.88
C LEU A 27 9.26 -0.56 8.15
N ILE A 28 10.33 -1.27 8.48
CA ILE A 28 10.39 -2.14 9.65
C ILE A 28 11.36 -1.53 10.65
N GLY A 29 10.87 -1.21 11.84
CA GLY A 29 11.67 -0.73 12.97
C GLY A 29 11.97 -1.83 13.97
N GLU A 30 13.16 -1.78 14.58
CA GLU A 30 13.63 -2.72 15.60
C GLU A 30 12.74 -2.74 16.84
N ARG A 31 12.23 -1.58 17.26
CA ARG A 31 11.36 -1.47 18.45
C ARG A 31 10.01 -2.15 18.26
N GLY A 32 9.43 -2.07 17.06
CA GLY A 32 8.12 -2.64 16.74
C GLY A 32 8.19 -4.11 16.36
N SER A 33 9.27 -4.52 15.69
CA SER A 33 9.43 -5.86 15.11
C SER A 33 10.88 -6.35 15.19
N PRO A 34 11.43 -6.58 16.39
CA PRO A 34 12.87 -6.87 16.58
C PRO A 34 13.33 -8.13 15.84
N GLU A 35 12.55 -9.21 15.87
CA GLU A 35 12.90 -10.46 15.20
C GLU A 35 12.94 -10.32 13.67
N THR A 36 11.93 -9.65 13.10
CA THR A 36 11.84 -9.38 11.66
C THR A 36 12.97 -8.45 11.22
N PHE A 37 13.24 -7.40 12.01
CA PHE A 37 14.36 -6.50 11.76
C PHE A 37 15.69 -7.25 11.78
N ASP A 38 15.91 -8.12 12.78
CA ASP A 38 17.15 -8.88 12.88
C ASP A 38 17.33 -9.84 11.71
N LEU A 39 16.27 -10.52 11.27
CA LEU A 39 16.28 -11.33 10.05
C LEU A 39 16.71 -10.52 8.83
N ILE A 40 16.08 -9.35 8.60
CA ILE A 40 16.40 -8.47 7.46
C ILE A 40 17.84 -7.98 7.57
N ARG A 41 18.30 -7.62 8.77
CA ARG A 41 19.67 -7.18 9.04
C ARG A 41 20.69 -8.25 8.70
N ARG A 42 20.44 -9.51 9.09
CA ARG A 42 21.31 -10.67 8.81
C ARG A 42 21.33 -11.00 7.32
N ARG A 43 20.18 -10.95 6.65
CA ARG A 43 20.00 -11.33 5.23
C ARG A 43 19.90 -10.13 4.29
N ARG A 44 20.42 -8.97 4.69
CA ARG A 44 20.23 -7.69 3.98
C ARG A 44 20.65 -7.74 2.52
N GLU A 45 21.75 -8.42 2.21
CA GLU A 45 22.34 -8.42 0.89
C GLU A 45 21.51 -9.19 -0.15
N PRO A 46 21.18 -10.48 0.05
CA PRO A 46 20.32 -11.19 -0.89
C PRO A 46 18.92 -10.56 -1.01
N ILE A 47 18.35 -10.03 0.08
CA ILE A 47 17.05 -9.33 0.03
C ILE A 47 17.16 -8.05 -0.80
N ARG A 48 18.21 -7.24 -0.59
CA ARG A 48 18.48 -6.01 -1.35
C ARG A 48 18.66 -6.32 -2.84
N GLN A 49 19.43 -7.35 -3.18
CA GLN A 49 19.64 -7.78 -4.57
C GLN A 49 18.34 -8.23 -5.24
N TRP A 50 17.45 -8.91 -4.52
CA TRP A 50 16.16 -9.31 -5.06
C TRP A 50 15.31 -8.08 -5.44
N PHE A 51 15.17 -7.12 -4.52
CA PHE A 51 14.39 -5.90 -4.78
C PHE A 51 15.00 -5.03 -5.88
N ASP A 52 16.32 -4.89 -5.91
CA ASP A 52 17.02 -4.12 -6.94
C ASP A 52 16.89 -4.79 -8.33
N TYR A 53 17.08 -6.11 -8.41
CA TYR A 53 17.09 -6.81 -9.69
C TYR A 53 15.71 -6.96 -10.34
N TYR A 54 14.67 -7.22 -9.54
CA TYR A 54 13.31 -7.44 -10.03
C TYR A 54 12.51 -6.16 -10.09
N CYS A 55 12.57 -5.33 -9.05
CA CYS A 55 11.74 -4.13 -8.94
C CYS A 55 12.54 -2.84 -9.10
N GLY A 56 13.87 -2.89 -9.05
CA GLY A 56 14.70 -1.70 -8.94
C GLY A 56 14.50 -0.92 -7.64
N TRP A 57 13.81 -1.45 -6.63
CA TRP A 57 13.55 -0.70 -5.41
C TRP A 57 14.76 -0.69 -4.49
N THR A 58 15.02 0.46 -3.87
CA THR A 58 16.12 0.62 -2.92
C THR A 58 15.71 0.11 -1.55
N LEU A 59 16.47 -0.84 -1.01
CA LEU A 59 16.39 -1.26 0.39
C LEU A 59 17.55 -0.65 1.18
N THR A 60 17.22 0.22 2.13
CA THR A 60 18.17 0.81 3.08
C THR A 60 17.99 0.14 4.44
N VAL A 61 19.05 -0.48 4.96
CA VAL A 61 19.07 -1.09 6.29
C VAL A 61 20.07 -0.34 7.15
N GLU A 62 19.62 0.23 8.26
CA GLU A 62 20.41 1.09 9.13
C GLU A 62 20.47 0.49 10.54
N PRO A 63 21.38 -0.48 10.80
CA PRO A 63 21.42 -1.21 12.08
C PRO A 63 21.59 -0.31 13.30
N ARG A 64 22.32 0.81 13.17
CA ARG A 64 22.54 1.76 14.28
C ARG A 64 21.31 2.59 14.60
N LEU A 65 20.47 2.85 13.61
CA LEU A 65 19.23 3.62 13.75
C LEU A 65 18.02 2.70 13.96
N GLY A 66 18.20 1.38 13.88
CA GLY A 66 17.17 0.39 14.18
C GLY A 66 16.04 0.34 13.16
N TYR A 67 16.29 0.59 11.87
CA TYR A 67 15.24 0.45 10.85
C TYR A 67 15.73 -0.12 9.50
N ALA A 68 14.80 -0.72 8.77
CA ALA A 68 14.94 -1.13 7.37
C ALA A 68 13.80 -0.50 6.54
N ARG A 69 14.14 0.18 5.44
CA ARG A 69 13.21 0.93 4.59
C ARG A 69 13.33 0.45 3.14
N LEU A 70 12.26 -0.12 2.59
CA LEU A 70 12.11 -0.47 1.18
C LEU A 70 11.38 0.64 0.43
N VAL A 71 12.08 1.44 -0.38
CA VAL A 71 11.48 2.54 -1.14
C VAL A 71 10.76 1.99 -2.37
N LYS A 72 9.45 1.79 -2.24
CA LYS A 72 8.56 1.40 -3.34
C LYS A 72 8.16 2.62 -4.17
N VAL A 73 8.61 2.67 -5.42
CA VAL A 73 8.24 3.69 -6.41
C VAL A 73 7.18 3.13 -7.35
N ARG A 74 6.05 3.83 -7.48
CA ARG A 74 4.93 3.46 -8.35
C ARG A 74 4.21 4.71 -8.88
N ALA A 75 4.00 4.77 -10.19
CA ALA A 75 3.22 5.82 -10.85
C ALA A 75 1.73 5.44 -10.96
N ALA A 76 1.09 5.13 -9.83
CA ALA A 76 -0.35 4.84 -9.79
C ALA A 76 -0.94 5.20 -8.43
N ALA A 77 -2.07 5.90 -8.44
CA ALA A 77 -2.87 6.14 -7.25
C ALA A 77 -3.82 4.96 -7.01
N ASP A 78 -3.75 4.35 -5.82
CA ASP A 78 -4.63 3.26 -5.40
C ASP A 78 -5.40 3.67 -4.13
N PRO A 79 -6.71 3.94 -4.22
CA PRO A 79 -7.51 4.35 -3.07
C PRO A 79 -7.82 3.18 -2.11
N SER A 80 -7.51 1.93 -2.45
CA SER A 80 -7.79 0.76 -1.62
C SER A 80 -6.84 0.60 -0.43
N ARG A 81 -5.68 1.27 -0.46
CA ARG A 81 -4.63 1.18 0.57
C ARG A 81 -4.32 2.54 1.23
N PRO A 82 -5.31 3.22 1.83
CA PRO A 82 -5.07 4.49 2.50
C PRO A 82 -4.28 4.30 3.79
N ALA A 83 -3.64 5.38 4.26
CA ALA A 83 -3.18 5.44 5.65
C ALA A 83 -4.39 5.33 6.58
N ARG A 84 -4.23 4.65 7.71
CA ARG A 84 -5.32 4.38 8.67
C ARG A 84 -5.01 4.94 10.03
N ARG A 85 -6.04 5.45 10.71
CA ARG A 85 -5.96 5.93 12.10
C ARG A 85 -5.59 4.78 13.03
N LEU A 86 -4.69 5.03 13.97
CA LEU A 86 -4.26 4.05 14.97
C LEU A 86 -5.18 4.08 16.19
N ARG A 87 -6.48 3.91 15.94
CA ARG A 87 -7.55 3.88 16.94
C ARG A 87 -8.51 2.74 16.63
N SER A 88 -9.48 2.54 17.51
CA SER A 88 -10.60 1.63 17.25
C SER A 88 -11.28 1.97 15.91
N GLY A 89 -11.56 0.94 15.12
CA GLY A 89 -12.18 1.06 13.80
C GLY A 89 -11.25 1.39 12.63
N ARG A 90 -10.00 1.84 12.86
CA ARG A 90 -8.96 2.05 11.82
C ARG A 90 -9.45 2.75 10.55
N ALA A 91 -10.27 3.79 10.72
CA ALA A 91 -10.80 4.57 9.62
C ALA A 91 -9.67 5.16 8.76
N ALA A 92 -9.90 5.29 7.46
CA ALA A 92 -8.94 5.89 6.53
C ALA A 92 -8.66 7.35 6.90
N PHE A 93 -7.46 7.81 6.55
CA PHE A 93 -7.14 9.23 6.55
C PHE A 93 -7.97 9.95 5.49
N ASP A 94 -8.55 11.07 5.88
CA ASP A 94 -9.23 11.99 4.99
C ASP A 94 -8.24 13.04 4.46
N ARG A 95 -8.69 13.86 3.50
CA ARG A 95 -7.90 14.96 2.94
C ARG A 95 -7.27 15.82 4.03
N ARG A 96 -8.02 16.15 5.10
CA ARG A 96 -7.53 17.00 6.18
C ARG A 96 -6.33 16.40 6.89
N ARG A 97 -6.36 15.12 7.24
CA ARG A 97 -5.22 14.43 7.88
C ARG A 97 -4.01 14.31 6.97
N TYR A 98 -4.20 14.10 5.67
CA TYR A 98 -3.08 14.12 4.71
C TYR A 98 -2.42 15.51 4.61
N VAL A 99 -3.20 16.58 4.58
CA VAL A 99 -2.67 17.95 4.61
C VAL A 99 -1.90 18.21 5.91
N LEU A 100 -2.48 17.88 7.07
CA LEU A 100 -1.81 18.03 8.36
C LEU A 100 -0.55 17.16 8.48
N LEU A 101 -0.53 15.97 7.89
CA LEU A 101 0.66 15.12 7.81
C LEU A 101 1.80 15.82 7.07
N CYS A 102 1.53 16.42 5.92
CA CYS A 102 2.54 17.17 5.15
C CYS A 102 3.05 18.39 5.91
N VAL A 103 2.16 19.20 6.49
CA VAL A 103 2.56 20.41 7.24
C VAL A 103 3.32 20.04 8.52
N ALA A 104 2.84 19.07 9.30
CA ALA A 104 3.53 18.60 10.49
C ALA A 104 4.91 18.02 10.16
N ALA A 105 5.02 17.23 9.10
CA ALA A 105 6.31 16.72 8.62
C ALA A 105 7.28 17.86 8.26
N ALA A 106 6.82 18.87 7.54
CA ALA A 106 7.65 20.03 7.19
C ALA A 106 8.18 20.75 8.44
N GLU A 107 7.31 21.00 9.43
CA GLU A 107 7.69 21.66 10.69
C GLU A 107 8.65 20.81 11.54
N LEU A 108 8.47 19.49 11.54
CA LEU A 108 9.32 18.54 12.28
C LEU A 108 10.74 18.46 11.74
N LEU A 109 10.97 18.70 10.44
CA LEU A 109 12.32 18.71 9.86
C LEU A 109 13.22 19.81 10.45
N THR A 110 12.64 20.86 11.04
CA THR A 110 13.38 22.03 11.53
C THR A 110 13.92 21.87 12.95
N VAL A 111 13.47 20.87 13.71
CA VAL A 111 13.80 20.70 15.13
C VAL A 111 13.98 19.24 15.53
N PRO A 112 15.05 18.89 16.27
CA PRO A 112 15.28 17.52 16.73
C PRO A 112 14.40 17.12 17.92
N VAL A 113 13.91 18.09 18.68
CA VAL A 113 13.06 17.90 19.87
C VAL A 113 12.01 19.02 19.89
N THR A 114 10.76 18.67 20.17
CA THR A 114 9.67 19.65 20.27
C THR A 114 8.60 19.20 21.27
N THR A 115 7.71 20.09 21.66
CA THR A 115 6.48 19.72 22.39
C THR A 115 5.26 19.76 21.48
N ILE A 116 4.20 19.03 21.85
CA ILE A 116 2.96 19.02 21.06
C ILE A 116 2.35 20.41 20.87
N GLY A 117 2.38 21.27 21.90
CA GLY A 117 1.89 22.65 21.81
C GLY A 117 2.73 23.52 20.87
N LEU A 118 4.06 23.47 20.99
CA LEU A 118 4.96 24.22 20.09
C LEU A 118 4.82 23.78 18.63
N LEU A 119 4.64 22.48 18.39
CA LEU A 119 4.39 21.96 17.05
C LEU A 119 3.01 22.40 16.53
N ALA A 120 1.97 22.33 17.35
CA ALA A 120 0.63 22.80 17.00
C ALA A 120 0.64 24.28 16.60
N ASP A 121 1.34 25.14 17.35
CA ASP A 121 1.49 26.56 17.05
C ASP A 121 2.22 26.81 15.72
N ARG A 122 3.24 26.01 15.42
CA ARG A 122 3.98 26.10 14.15
C ARG A 122 3.11 25.67 12.98
N VAL A 123 2.39 24.55 13.11
CA VAL A 123 1.44 24.07 12.11
C VAL A 123 0.32 25.09 11.88
N ALA A 124 -0.19 25.73 12.92
CA ALA A 124 -1.17 26.81 12.82
C ALA A 124 -0.63 28.01 12.04
N ARG A 125 0.59 28.46 12.35
CA ARG A 125 1.24 29.56 11.61
C ARG A 125 1.52 29.21 10.15
N ALA A 126 2.08 28.03 9.89
CA ALA A 126 2.40 27.58 8.54
C ALA A 126 1.15 27.45 7.67
N SER A 127 0.09 26.84 8.20
CA SER A 127 -1.18 26.73 7.49
C SER A 127 -1.89 28.08 7.28
N ALA A 128 -1.76 29.03 8.22
CA ALA A 128 -2.34 30.37 8.05
C ALA A 128 -1.58 31.25 7.05
N ALA A 129 -0.32 30.93 6.76
CA ALA A 129 0.53 31.67 5.83
C ALA A 129 0.43 31.17 4.38
N ASP A 130 -0.31 30.09 4.13
CA ASP A 130 -0.48 29.45 2.83
C ASP A 130 -1.92 29.64 2.35
N ASP A 131 -2.10 30.21 1.15
CA ASP A 131 -3.42 30.57 0.62
C ASP A 131 -4.28 29.35 0.25
N LEU A 132 -3.68 28.16 0.10
CA LEU A 132 -4.34 26.94 -0.35
C LEU A 132 -4.64 25.96 0.79
N VAL A 133 -3.88 26.07 1.88
CA VAL A 133 -4.05 25.21 3.05
C VAL A 133 -5.05 25.83 4.01
N THR A 134 -6.11 25.08 4.33
CA THR A 134 -7.03 25.51 5.39
C THR A 134 -6.28 25.64 6.73
N THR A 135 -6.40 26.79 7.38
CA THR A 135 -5.77 27.08 8.67
C THR A 135 -6.06 26.00 9.71
N PHE A 136 -5.04 25.58 10.44
CA PHE A 136 -5.17 24.69 11.58
C PHE A 136 -5.59 25.44 12.84
N GLU A 137 -6.84 25.23 13.26
CA GLU A 137 -7.41 25.86 14.44
C GLU A 137 -7.20 25.00 15.69
N VAL A 138 -6.19 25.32 16.49
CA VAL A 138 -5.89 24.61 17.76
C VAL A 138 -7.09 24.59 18.71
N ALA A 139 -7.96 25.61 18.68
CA ALA A 139 -9.17 25.68 19.50
C ALA A 139 -10.21 24.60 19.14
N SER A 140 -10.23 24.13 17.89
CA SER A 140 -11.17 23.10 17.43
C SER A 140 -10.75 21.72 17.91
N ARG A 141 -11.62 21.07 18.68
CA ARG A 141 -11.38 19.69 19.15
C ARG A 141 -11.23 18.69 17.98
N ALA A 142 -11.99 18.90 16.90
CA ALA A 142 -11.92 18.04 15.72
C ALA A 142 -10.56 18.17 15.00
N GLU A 143 -10.01 19.38 14.92
CA GLU A 143 -8.67 19.64 14.38
C GLU A 143 -7.60 18.99 15.26
N ARG A 144 -7.66 19.17 16.59
CA ARG A 144 -6.72 18.49 17.50
C ARG A 144 -6.76 16.98 17.38
N LEU A 145 -7.95 16.38 17.23
CA LEU A 145 -8.09 14.95 16.99
C LEU A 145 -7.40 14.52 15.67
N ALA A 146 -7.59 15.27 14.59
CA ALA A 146 -6.94 15.00 13.30
C ALA A 146 -5.42 15.16 13.39
N PHE A 147 -4.93 16.15 14.14
CA PHE A 147 -3.52 16.36 14.39
C PHE A 147 -2.91 15.22 15.21
N VAL A 148 -3.56 14.77 16.29
CA VAL A 148 -3.10 13.62 17.08
C VAL A 148 -3.10 12.32 16.26
N ASP A 149 -4.09 12.12 15.37
CA ASP A 149 -4.07 10.99 14.42
C ASP A 149 -2.80 10.98 13.55
N VAL A 150 -2.39 12.16 13.07
CA VAL A 150 -1.16 12.34 12.28
C VAL A 150 0.08 12.04 13.12
N LEU A 151 0.17 12.56 14.35
CA LEU A 151 1.30 12.31 15.24
C LEU A 151 1.43 10.82 15.58
N LYS A 152 0.31 10.13 15.84
CA LYS A 152 0.30 8.68 16.07
C LYS A 152 0.77 7.89 14.86
N LEU A 153 0.44 8.32 13.64
CA LEU A 153 0.95 7.69 12.42
C LEU A 153 2.47 7.90 12.27
N LEU A 154 2.99 9.10 12.56
CA LEU A 154 4.43 9.36 12.53
C LEU A 154 5.17 8.59 13.64
N GLU A 155 4.56 8.44 14.81
CA GLU A 155 5.06 7.61 15.92
C GLU A 155 5.13 6.13 15.52
N SER A 156 4.12 5.59 14.82
CA SER A 156 4.16 4.19 14.37
C SER A 156 5.19 3.93 13.27
N TYR A 157 5.59 4.95 12.52
CA TYR A 157 6.74 4.87 11.63
C TYR A 157 8.07 5.06 12.34
N GLY A 158 8.09 5.41 13.63
CA GLY A 158 9.30 5.71 14.38
C GLY A 158 9.93 7.07 14.07
N VAL A 159 9.25 7.92 13.29
CA VAL A 159 9.69 9.30 13.03
C VAL A 159 9.62 10.13 14.30
N LEU A 160 8.60 9.89 15.12
CA LEU A 160 8.44 10.51 16.43
C LEU A 160 8.65 9.47 17.51
N GLU A 161 9.40 9.84 18.55
CA GLU A 161 9.47 9.12 19.81
C GLU A 161 8.89 10.00 20.91
N THR A 162 7.82 9.53 21.57
CA THR A 162 7.27 10.17 22.76
C THR A 162 8.24 9.96 23.92
N ALA A 163 8.96 11.00 24.30
CA ALA A 163 9.90 10.98 25.42
C ALA A 163 9.20 11.19 26.77
N ASP A 164 8.11 11.96 26.79
CA ASP A 164 7.28 12.21 27.97
C ASP A 164 5.85 12.64 27.58
N GLY A 165 4.86 12.28 28.40
CA GLY A 165 3.44 12.59 28.19
C GLY A 165 2.70 11.65 27.22
N ASP A 166 1.43 11.99 26.92
CA ASP A 166 0.60 11.27 25.96
C ASP A 166 -0.11 12.25 25.02
N ALA A 167 0.12 12.09 23.71
CA ALA A 167 -0.47 12.90 22.65
C ALA A 167 -2.01 12.90 22.70
N GLU A 168 -2.64 11.84 23.19
CA GLU A 168 -4.10 11.77 23.32
C GLU A 168 -4.66 12.84 24.27
N SER A 169 -3.90 13.20 25.30
CA SER A 169 -4.32 14.23 26.27
C SER A 169 -4.53 15.60 25.61
N PHE A 170 -3.83 15.87 24.50
CA PHE A 170 -3.94 17.13 23.77
C PHE A 170 -5.30 17.32 23.08
N VAL A 171 -6.05 16.24 22.85
CA VAL A 171 -7.38 16.34 22.25
C VAL A 171 -8.32 17.11 23.17
N ASP A 172 -8.27 16.86 24.47
CA ASP A 172 -9.18 17.46 25.45
C ASP A 172 -8.55 18.66 26.19
N ASP A 173 -7.21 18.75 26.26
CA ASP A 173 -6.49 19.84 26.93
C ASP A 173 -5.36 20.40 26.05
N THR A 174 -5.49 21.66 25.59
CA THR A 174 -4.47 22.33 24.77
C THR A 174 -3.18 22.65 25.52
N THR A 175 -3.18 22.54 26.85
CA THR A 175 -2.01 22.77 27.70
C THR A 175 -1.23 21.48 27.99
N ALA A 176 -1.68 20.34 27.44
CA ALA A 176 -1.00 19.07 27.58
C ALA A 176 0.49 19.16 27.19
N LYS A 177 1.35 18.63 28.05
CA LYS A 177 2.80 18.65 27.88
C LYS A 177 3.27 17.28 27.40
N VAL A 178 3.49 17.17 26.11
CA VAL A 178 4.03 15.96 25.47
C VAL A 178 5.31 16.34 24.76
N LEU A 179 6.39 15.62 25.07
CA LEU A 179 7.73 15.84 24.52
C LEU A 179 8.03 14.80 23.45
N PHE A 180 8.39 15.26 22.26
CA PHE A 180 8.78 14.39 21.15
C PHE A 180 10.26 14.57 20.81
N ARG A 181 10.93 13.45 20.55
CA ARG A 181 12.18 13.41 19.79
C ARG A 181 11.85 13.07 18.33
N VAL A 182 12.57 13.70 17.41
CA VAL A 182 12.31 13.61 15.97
C VAL A 182 13.49 12.95 15.28
N ASP A 183 13.25 11.87 14.54
CA ASP A 183 14.22 11.33 13.57
C ASP A 183 13.97 12.00 12.21
N ALA A 184 14.62 13.16 12.01
CA ALA A 184 14.54 13.90 10.76
C ALA A 184 15.11 13.11 9.58
N THR A 185 16.05 12.20 9.82
CA THR A 185 16.68 11.40 8.76
C THR A 185 15.72 10.31 8.26
N LEU A 186 14.95 9.71 9.15
CA LEU A 186 13.88 8.78 8.79
C LEU A 186 12.72 9.52 8.13
N LEU A 187 12.35 10.70 8.62
CA LEU A 187 11.30 11.54 8.03
C LEU A 187 11.58 11.85 6.56
N LEU A 188 12.82 12.25 6.23
CA LEU A 188 13.24 12.48 4.83
C LEU A 188 13.13 11.21 3.96
N ARG A 189 13.29 10.02 4.55
CA ARG A 189 13.19 8.72 3.84
C ARG A 189 11.74 8.22 3.67
N MET A 190 10.73 8.93 4.19
CA MET A 190 9.33 8.56 4.00
C MET A 190 8.86 8.80 2.57
N LEU A 191 9.37 9.86 1.93
CA LEU A 191 9.02 10.19 0.55
C LEU A 191 9.66 9.18 -0.42
N ALA A 192 8.82 8.50 -1.18
CA ALA A 192 9.22 7.60 -2.27
C ALA A 192 9.06 8.29 -3.64
N ALA A 193 9.61 9.50 -3.76
CA ALA A 193 9.56 10.31 -4.97
C ALA A 193 10.98 10.54 -5.50
N PRO A 194 11.45 9.74 -6.47
CA PRO A 194 12.76 9.92 -7.09
C PRO A 194 13.03 11.34 -7.61
N VAL A 195 11.99 12.02 -8.10
CA VAL A 195 12.02 13.44 -8.45
C VAL A 195 11.20 14.20 -7.41
N GLY A 196 11.84 15.13 -6.70
CA GLY A 196 11.19 15.92 -5.67
C GLY A 196 10.09 16.81 -6.26
N PRO A 197 8.88 16.89 -5.68
CA PRO A 197 7.78 17.70 -6.21
C PRO A 197 8.13 19.17 -6.45
N SER A 198 9.01 19.75 -5.64
CA SER A 198 9.49 21.13 -5.78
C SER A 198 10.27 21.38 -7.08
N GLN A 199 10.84 20.35 -7.70
CA GLN A 199 11.59 20.47 -8.97
C GLN A 199 10.67 20.59 -10.18
N LEU A 200 9.39 20.20 -10.06
CA LEU A 200 8.44 20.28 -11.16
C LEU A 200 7.91 21.71 -11.40
N ALA A 201 8.05 22.59 -10.40
CA ALA A 201 7.69 24.01 -10.48
C ALA A 201 6.29 24.30 -11.06
N VAL A 202 5.31 23.43 -10.76
CA VAL A 202 3.95 23.56 -11.27
C VAL A 202 3.14 24.51 -10.39
N PRO A 203 2.41 25.50 -10.97
CA PRO A 203 1.50 26.35 -10.22
C PRO A 203 0.49 25.50 -9.44
N ALA A 204 0.25 25.86 -8.20
CA ALA A 204 -0.50 25.00 -7.30
C ALA A 204 -1.96 24.78 -7.73
N ASP A 205 -2.57 25.74 -8.42
CA ASP A 205 -3.91 25.63 -9.01
C ASP A 205 -3.98 24.57 -10.13
N ASP A 206 -2.87 24.31 -10.82
CA ASP A 206 -2.79 23.34 -11.91
C ASP A 206 -2.56 21.90 -11.41
N VAL A 207 -2.16 21.72 -10.14
CA VAL A 207 -1.78 20.41 -9.60
C VAL A 207 -2.92 19.40 -9.70
N ALA A 208 -4.16 19.82 -9.40
CA ALA A 208 -5.32 18.93 -9.48
C ALA A 208 -5.65 18.54 -10.93
N LEU A 209 -5.47 19.45 -11.88
CA LEU A 209 -5.76 19.22 -13.30
C LEU A 209 -4.70 18.33 -13.96
N ARG A 210 -3.44 18.42 -13.49
CA ARG A 210 -2.29 17.69 -14.04
C ARG A 210 -1.84 16.53 -13.16
N PHE A 211 -2.68 16.07 -12.22
CA PHE A 211 -2.27 15.13 -11.18
C PHE A 211 -1.59 13.86 -11.73
N GLU A 212 -2.15 13.24 -12.77
CA GLU A 212 -1.58 12.02 -13.36
C GLU A 212 -0.21 12.28 -14.00
N GLU A 213 -0.05 13.40 -14.70
CA GLU A 213 1.23 13.82 -15.30
C GLU A 213 2.28 14.08 -14.21
N LEU A 214 1.89 14.77 -13.13
CA LEU A 214 2.78 15.04 -12.01
C LEU A 214 3.16 13.78 -11.25
N LEU A 215 2.23 12.84 -11.09
CA LEU A 215 2.49 11.55 -10.45
C LEU A 215 3.50 10.72 -11.26
N GLU A 216 3.39 10.73 -12.58
CA GLU A 216 4.36 10.12 -13.49
C GLU A 216 5.73 10.83 -13.36
N ALA A 217 5.75 12.16 -13.35
CA ALA A 217 6.97 12.96 -13.25
C ALA A 217 7.73 12.77 -11.92
N VAL A 218 7.04 12.79 -10.77
CA VAL A 218 7.69 12.55 -9.45
C VAL A 218 8.21 11.12 -9.30
N SER A 219 7.63 10.18 -10.05
CA SER A 219 8.00 8.77 -10.08
C SER A 219 9.07 8.44 -11.12
N HIS A 220 9.53 9.43 -11.91
CA HIS A 220 10.50 9.24 -12.97
C HIS A 220 11.86 8.81 -12.41
N GLU A 221 12.46 7.78 -12.99
CA GLU A 221 13.76 7.27 -12.56
C GLU A 221 14.77 7.34 -13.70
N GLN A 222 15.83 8.14 -13.50
CA GLN A 222 16.85 8.44 -14.51
C GLN A 222 17.48 7.20 -15.17
N ARG A 223 17.56 6.07 -14.46
CA ARG A 223 18.14 4.82 -14.98
C ARG A 223 17.42 4.24 -16.19
N TYR A 224 16.14 4.59 -16.40
CA TYR A 224 15.37 4.16 -17.56
C TYR A 224 15.50 5.11 -18.75
N GLY A 225 16.24 6.22 -18.59
CA GLY A 225 16.26 7.28 -19.60
C GLY A 225 14.86 7.87 -19.82
N LEU A 226 14.55 8.18 -21.07
CA LEU A 226 13.23 8.71 -21.47
C LEU A 226 12.17 7.61 -21.64
N SER A 227 12.49 6.33 -21.36
CA SER A 227 11.53 5.21 -21.48
C SER A 227 10.37 5.24 -20.48
N SER A 228 10.46 6.04 -19.42
CA SER A 228 9.43 6.13 -18.39
C SER A 228 8.33 7.16 -18.71
N GLY A 229 8.31 7.75 -19.92
CA GLY A 229 7.27 8.66 -20.37
C GLY A 229 6.52 8.15 -21.60
N ARG A 230 5.21 8.34 -21.66
CA ARG A 230 4.34 8.01 -22.83
C ARG A 230 4.53 8.93 -24.06
N HIS A 231 5.64 9.65 -24.20
CA HIS A 231 5.80 10.64 -25.26
C HIS A 231 6.57 10.05 -26.47
N GLU A 232 5.97 10.15 -27.65
CA GLU A 232 6.42 9.50 -28.90
C GLU A 232 7.64 10.16 -29.58
N ASP A 233 8.07 11.36 -29.15
CA ASP A 233 9.00 12.22 -29.91
C ASP A 233 10.33 12.54 -29.18
N THR A 234 11.12 11.55 -28.77
CA THR A 234 12.50 11.80 -28.25
C THR A 234 13.39 10.55 -28.40
N PRO A 235 14.74 10.66 -28.45
CA PRO A 235 15.62 9.61 -28.96
C PRO A 235 15.39 8.28 -28.25
N SER A 236 15.24 7.20 -29.04
CA SER A 236 14.92 5.87 -28.53
C SER A 236 15.91 5.46 -27.45
N ALA A 237 15.42 5.19 -26.25
CA ALA A 237 16.24 4.59 -25.20
C ALA A 237 16.92 3.32 -25.71
N SER A 238 18.11 3.01 -25.19
CA SER A 238 18.79 1.77 -25.55
C SER A 238 17.93 0.54 -25.22
N ASP A 239 18.03 -0.52 -26.02
CA ASP A 239 17.30 -1.77 -25.77
C ASP A 239 17.54 -2.31 -24.36
N VAL A 240 18.74 -2.06 -23.80
CA VAL A 240 19.09 -2.42 -22.42
C VAL A 240 18.23 -1.66 -21.40
N GLN A 241 18.12 -0.34 -21.53
CA GLN A 241 17.29 0.50 -20.64
C GLN A 241 15.81 0.16 -20.77
N ARG A 242 15.35 -0.07 -22.00
CA ARG A 242 13.97 -0.47 -22.28
C ARG A 242 13.63 -1.82 -21.64
N ASN A 243 14.48 -2.83 -21.80
CA ASN A 243 14.27 -4.14 -21.16
C ASN A 243 14.34 -4.08 -19.64
N LEU A 244 15.19 -3.21 -19.08
CA LEU A 244 15.26 -2.97 -17.64
C LEU A 244 13.96 -2.32 -17.12
N TRP A 245 13.45 -1.30 -17.84
CA TRP A 245 12.18 -0.66 -17.54
C TRP A 245 11.02 -1.66 -17.59
N LEU A 246 10.90 -2.44 -18.68
CA LEU A 246 9.87 -3.47 -18.85
C LEU A 246 9.87 -4.47 -17.69
N ARG A 247 11.05 -4.94 -17.28
CA ARG A 247 11.19 -5.82 -16.11
C ARG A 247 10.63 -5.14 -14.86
N HIS A 248 11.18 -3.99 -14.48
CA HIS A 248 10.83 -3.36 -13.22
C HIS A 248 9.36 -2.97 -13.17
N THR A 249 8.80 -2.41 -14.25
CA THR A 249 7.38 -2.07 -14.33
C THR A 249 6.49 -3.29 -14.09
N VAL A 250 6.78 -4.41 -14.76
CA VAL A 250 6.00 -5.64 -14.62
C VAL A 250 6.13 -6.25 -13.23
N PHE A 251 7.35 -6.41 -12.72
CA PHE A 251 7.59 -7.06 -11.43
C PHE A 251 7.11 -6.21 -10.25
N ARG A 252 7.16 -4.88 -10.32
CA ARG A 252 6.55 -4.00 -9.31
C ARG A 252 5.06 -4.25 -9.17
N ARG A 253 4.34 -4.30 -10.30
CA ARG A 253 2.91 -4.61 -10.30
C ARG A 253 2.65 -6.02 -9.80
N LEU A 254 3.46 -7.00 -10.23
CA LEU A 254 3.32 -8.39 -9.81
C LEU A 254 3.42 -8.59 -8.29
N VAL A 255 4.26 -7.81 -7.60
CA VAL A 255 4.49 -7.96 -6.16
C VAL A 255 3.64 -7.03 -5.29
N ASP A 256 3.13 -5.92 -5.84
CA ASP A 256 2.24 -4.99 -5.13
C ASP A 256 0.76 -5.27 -5.36
N ASP A 257 0.38 -5.64 -6.58
CA ASP A 257 -1.02 -5.90 -6.95
C ASP A 257 -1.42 -7.35 -6.64
N PRO A 258 -2.65 -7.62 -6.18
CA PRO A 258 -3.11 -8.98 -5.88
C PRO A 258 -3.09 -9.91 -7.11
N VAL A 259 -3.29 -9.33 -8.29
CA VAL A 259 -3.31 -10.01 -9.58
C VAL A 259 -2.71 -9.12 -10.65
N LEU A 260 -1.77 -9.64 -11.44
CA LEU A 260 -1.29 -8.97 -12.63
C LEU A 260 -2.13 -9.39 -13.84
N TYR A 261 -3.16 -8.63 -14.17
CA TYR A 261 -3.98 -8.89 -15.36
C TYR A 261 -3.27 -8.46 -16.63
N PHE A 262 -3.18 -9.36 -17.61
CA PHE A 262 -2.57 -9.05 -18.89
C PHE A 262 -3.33 -7.97 -19.66
N ALA A 263 -4.64 -7.84 -19.44
CA ALA A 263 -5.48 -6.80 -20.04
C ALA A 263 -5.07 -5.37 -19.62
N GLU A 264 -4.34 -5.24 -18.51
CA GLU A 264 -3.84 -3.97 -18.01
C GLU A 264 -2.37 -3.72 -18.36
N LEU A 265 -1.71 -4.65 -19.06
CA LEU A 265 -0.35 -4.50 -19.55
C LEU A 265 -0.36 -3.87 -20.93
N THR A 266 0.67 -3.07 -21.23
CA THR A 266 0.95 -2.64 -22.60
C THR A 266 1.36 -3.83 -23.47
N ALA A 267 1.31 -3.66 -24.79
CA ALA A 267 1.74 -4.70 -25.73
C ALA A 267 3.20 -5.12 -25.49
N GLU A 268 4.06 -4.18 -25.12
CA GLU A 268 5.49 -4.43 -24.84
C GLU A 268 5.71 -5.18 -23.54
N GLU A 269 5.01 -4.79 -22.47
CA GLU A 269 5.05 -5.49 -21.17
C GLU A 269 4.56 -6.93 -21.30
N ARG A 270 3.47 -7.14 -22.05
CA ARG A 270 2.95 -8.48 -22.35
C ARG A 270 3.93 -9.29 -23.19
N ALA A 271 4.52 -8.69 -24.23
CA ALA A 271 5.53 -9.35 -25.06
C ALA A 271 6.77 -9.75 -24.24
N TYR A 272 7.25 -8.86 -23.35
CA TYR A 272 8.35 -9.12 -22.43
C TYR A 272 8.09 -10.36 -21.58
N LEU A 273 6.91 -10.46 -20.96
CA LEU A 273 6.52 -11.63 -20.17
C LEU A 273 6.40 -12.91 -21.00
N GLY A 274 6.03 -12.81 -22.27
CA GLY A 274 5.96 -13.95 -23.19
C GLY A 274 7.33 -14.52 -23.58
N THR A 275 8.41 -13.75 -23.42
CA THR A 275 9.77 -14.22 -23.75
C THR A 275 10.23 -15.37 -22.84
N PRO A 276 11.13 -16.26 -23.30
CA PRO A 276 11.73 -17.28 -22.43
C PRO A 276 12.39 -16.69 -21.18
N THR A 277 13.09 -15.55 -21.34
CA THR A 277 13.74 -14.82 -20.25
C THR A 277 12.71 -14.29 -19.25
N GLY A 278 11.65 -13.62 -19.72
CA GLY A 278 10.58 -13.08 -18.85
C GLY A 278 9.92 -14.19 -18.02
N ARG A 279 9.53 -15.30 -18.65
CA ARG A 279 8.95 -16.46 -17.96
C ARG A 279 9.91 -17.10 -16.95
N GLN A 280 11.19 -17.19 -17.28
CA GLN A 280 12.20 -17.71 -16.35
C GLN A 280 12.37 -16.79 -15.14
N LEU A 281 12.38 -15.47 -15.36
CA LEU A 281 12.49 -14.50 -14.28
C LEU A 281 11.27 -14.53 -13.36
N LEU A 282 10.05 -14.69 -13.91
CA LEU A 282 8.83 -14.83 -13.11
C LEU A 282 8.94 -15.99 -12.12
N ARG A 283 9.33 -17.17 -12.60
CA ARG A 283 9.48 -18.38 -11.77
C ARG A 283 10.56 -18.22 -10.72
N ARG A 284 11.71 -17.64 -11.09
CA ARG A 284 12.81 -17.39 -10.15
C ARG A 284 12.43 -16.38 -9.08
N ALA A 285 11.74 -15.31 -9.44
CA ALA A 285 11.28 -14.30 -8.48
C ALA A 285 10.32 -14.92 -7.47
N ALA A 286 9.36 -15.73 -7.95
CA ALA A 286 8.41 -16.45 -7.11
C ALA A 286 9.12 -17.42 -6.16
N GLU A 287 10.03 -18.26 -6.68
CA GLU A 287 10.81 -19.21 -5.86
C GLU A 287 11.64 -18.50 -4.79
N GLN A 288 12.39 -17.47 -5.17
CA GLN A 288 13.25 -16.72 -4.24
C GLN A 288 12.46 -15.89 -3.22
N GLY A 289 11.29 -15.39 -3.61
CA GLY A 289 10.37 -14.66 -2.72
C GLY A 289 9.52 -15.57 -1.83
N GLY A 290 9.52 -16.89 -2.06
CA GLY A 290 8.69 -17.84 -1.33
C GLY A 290 7.21 -17.75 -1.68
N PHE A 291 6.90 -17.45 -2.94
CA PHE A 291 5.54 -17.42 -3.47
C PHE A 291 5.25 -18.66 -4.31
N VAL A 292 3.99 -19.09 -4.30
CA VAL A 292 3.46 -20.00 -5.30
C VAL A 292 3.04 -19.18 -6.52
N LEU A 293 3.67 -19.44 -7.66
CA LEU A 293 3.33 -18.79 -8.93
C LEU A 293 2.08 -19.47 -9.52
N GLU A 294 1.03 -18.69 -9.75
CA GLU A 294 -0.14 -19.13 -10.51
C GLU A 294 -0.19 -18.40 -11.84
N GLU A 295 -0.12 -19.16 -12.95
CA GLU A 295 -0.21 -18.65 -14.32
C GLU A 295 -1.60 -19.00 -14.87
N ARG A 296 -2.37 -17.98 -15.27
CA ARG A 296 -3.66 -18.13 -15.97
C ARG A 296 -3.60 -17.52 -17.36
N ALA A 297 -4.60 -17.79 -18.19
CA ALA A 297 -4.67 -17.20 -19.53
C ALA A 297 -4.81 -15.67 -19.48
N GLU A 298 -5.43 -15.15 -18.42
CA GLU A 298 -5.80 -13.74 -18.26
C GLU A 298 -4.80 -12.94 -17.42
N GLY A 299 -3.90 -13.61 -16.68
CA GLY A 299 -2.95 -12.95 -15.79
C GLY A 299 -2.11 -13.89 -14.93
N VAL A 300 -1.29 -13.30 -14.07
CA VAL A 300 -0.34 -14.00 -13.19
C VAL A 300 -0.52 -13.53 -11.75
N LEU A 301 -0.37 -14.44 -10.79
CA LEU A 301 -0.45 -14.16 -9.35
C LEU A 301 0.76 -14.72 -8.61
N LEU A 302 1.24 -13.97 -7.62
CA LEU A 302 2.15 -14.48 -6.60
C LEU A 302 1.36 -14.79 -5.32
N VAL A 303 1.07 -16.06 -5.10
CA VAL A 303 0.29 -16.51 -3.95
C VAL A 303 1.22 -16.71 -2.76
N ASP A 304 1.03 -15.90 -1.73
CA ASP A 304 1.70 -16.10 -0.45
C ASP A 304 0.86 -17.01 0.45
N VAL A 305 1.24 -18.28 0.51
CA VAL A 305 0.54 -19.31 1.29
C VAL A 305 0.57 -19.04 2.80
N ASP A 306 1.60 -18.35 3.30
CA ASP A 306 1.74 -18.05 4.72
C ASP A 306 1.03 -16.74 5.10
N GLY A 307 0.68 -15.92 4.11
CA GLY A 307 0.05 -14.60 4.28
C GLY A 307 0.91 -13.62 5.08
N LEU A 308 2.20 -13.54 4.77
CA LEU A 308 3.21 -12.64 5.35
C LEU A 308 3.41 -11.35 4.54
N ALA A 309 3.17 -11.40 3.22
CA ALA A 309 3.38 -10.32 2.26
C ALA A 309 2.16 -9.40 2.09
N THR A 310 1.13 -9.59 2.91
CA THR A 310 -0.12 -8.84 2.84
C THR A 310 -0.54 -8.35 4.21
N ASP A 311 -1.16 -7.18 4.27
CA ASP A 311 -1.83 -6.62 5.45
C ASP A 311 -3.26 -7.17 5.62
N GLU A 312 -3.83 -7.74 4.57
CA GLU A 312 -5.17 -8.34 4.58
C GLU A 312 -5.21 -9.70 3.88
N ARG A 313 -5.90 -10.68 4.46
CA ARG A 313 -6.12 -12.01 3.87
C ARG A 313 -7.52 -12.12 3.27
N PHE A 314 -7.65 -12.90 2.22
CA PHE A 314 -8.93 -13.28 1.64
C PHE A 314 -8.81 -14.67 1.00
N PRO A 315 -9.74 -15.60 1.26
CA PRO A 315 -10.90 -15.45 2.13
C PRO A 315 -10.51 -15.58 3.61
N ASP A 316 -11.19 -14.83 4.47
CA ASP A 316 -11.17 -15.06 5.93
C ASP A 316 -12.53 -14.69 6.54
N ASP A 317 -12.77 -15.12 7.78
CA ASP A 317 -13.99 -14.86 8.54
C ASP A 317 -13.83 -13.71 9.56
N GLY A 318 -12.73 -12.96 9.49
CA GLY A 318 -12.40 -11.87 10.42
C GLY A 318 -13.31 -10.65 10.29
N SER A 319 -14.13 -10.58 9.23
CA SER A 319 -15.08 -9.49 9.00
C SER A 319 -16.35 -9.99 8.31
N ASN A 320 -17.51 -9.49 8.77
CA ASN A 320 -18.79 -9.71 8.09
C ASN A 320 -18.75 -9.27 6.62
N ALA A 321 -17.99 -8.21 6.30
CA ALA A 321 -17.84 -7.73 4.92
C ALA A 321 -17.10 -8.74 4.04
N LYS A 322 -16.08 -9.44 4.57
CA LYS A 322 -15.33 -10.47 3.83
C LYS A 322 -16.14 -11.73 3.60
N VAL A 323 -16.88 -12.17 4.63
CA VAL A 323 -17.82 -13.29 4.49
C VAL A 323 -18.90 -12.95 3.45
N ALA A 324 -19.45 -11.73 3.50
CA ALA A 324 -20.40 -11.27 2.49
C ALA A 324 -19.77 -11.21 1.09
N ALA A 325 -18.53 -10.69 0.97
CA ALA A 325 -17.80 -10.62 -0.28
C ALA A 325 -17.61 -11.99 -0.92
N LEU A 326 -17.17 -12.99 -0.15
CA LEU A 326 -17.02 -14.36 -0.61
C LEU A 326 -18.37 -14.93 -1.13
N LEU A 327 -19.44 -14.80 -0.34
CA LEU A 327 -20.77 -15.30 -0.74
C LEU A 327 -21.38 -14.54 -1.93
N LEU A 328 -20.97 -13.29 -2.16
CA LEU A 328 -21.42 -12.51 -3.32
C LEU A 328 -20.68 -12.92 -4.61
N LEU A 329 -19.51 -13.58 -4.52
CA LEU A 329 -18.83 -14.09 -5.71
C LEU A 329 -19.66 -15.16 -6.43
N ASP A 330 -20.40 -15.99 -5.69
CA ASP A 330 -21.33 -16.98 -6.27
C ASP A 330 -22.47 -16.33 -7.06
N ALA A 331 -22.79 -15.06 -6.76
CA ALA A 331 -23.80 -14.28 -7.46
C ALA A 331 -23.22 -13.42 -8.60
N LEU A 332 -21.90 -13.47 -8.82
CA LEU A 332 -21.11 -12.66 -9.75
C LEU A 332 -20.41 -13.53 -10.80
N ASP A 333 -21.18 -14.31 -11.55
CA ASP A 333 -20.74 -15.10 -12.70
C ASP A 333 -20.55 -14.26 -13.98
N GLU A 334 -21.34 -13.20 -14.13
CA GLU A 334 -21.26 -12.22 -15.21
C GLU A 334 -21.48 -10.80 -14.65
N PRO A 335 -21.36 -9.72 -15.45
CA PRO A 335 -21.62 -8.37 -14.95
C PRO A 335 -23.01 -8.21 -14.32
N ARG A 336 -23.06 -7.69 -13.09
CA ARG A 336 -24.29 -7.45 -12.30
C ARG A 336 -24.43 -6.00 -11.88
N THR A 337 -25.66 -5.54 -11.69
CA THR A 337 -25.91 -4.19 -11.15
C THR A 337 -25.69 -4.15 -9.64
N THR A 338 -25.40 -2.97 -9.09
CA THR A 338 -25.32 -2.81 -7.62
C THR A 338 -26.63 -3.14 -6.92
N ASP A 339 -27.79 -2.88 -7.55
CA ASP A 339 -29.11 -3.24 -7.04
C ASP A 339 -29.29 -4.76 -6.92
N TYR A 340 -28.82 -5.52 -7.91
CA TYR A 340 -28.84 -6.98 -7.85
C TYR A 340 -28.05 -7.51 -6.64
N LEU A 341 -26.85 -6.97 -6.42
CA LEU A 341 -26.00 -7.35 -5.29
C LEU A 341 -26.58 -6.91 -3.94
N ARG A 342 -27.26 -5.76 -3.90
CA ARG A 342 -28.03 -5.33 -2.71
C ARG A 342 -29.14 -6.32 -2.38
N ASN A 343 -29.87 -6.81 -3.39
CA ASN A 343 -30.89 -7.83 -3.20
C ASN A 343 -30.30 -9.18 -2.74
N ALA A 344 -29.17 -9.60 -3.30
CA ALA A 344 -28.45 -10.79 -2.84
C ALA A 344 -28.00 -10.65 -1.38
N THR A 345 -27.44 -9.51 -1.01
CA THR A 345 -27.04 -9.18 0.37
C THR A 345 -28.23 -9.20 1.34
N ALA A 346 -29.39 -8.66 0.92
CA ALA A 346 -30.62 -8.72 1.71
C ALA A 346 -31.08 -10.17 1.94
N LYS A 347 -30.99 -11.04 0.93
CA LYS A 347 -31.28 -12.48 1.07
C LYS A 347 -30.31 -13.15 2.05
N LEU A 348 -29.02 -12.84 2.01
CA LEU A 348 -28.02 -13.36 2.96
C LEU A 348 -28.37 -12.98 4.40
N LEU A 349 -28.65 -11.71 4.66
CA LEU A 349 -29.07 -11.26 5.99
C LEU A 349 -30.37 -11.96 6.41
N LYS A 350 -31.36 -12.10 5.53
CA LYS A 350 -32.59 -12.83 5.87
C LYS A 350 -32.33 -14.31 6.21
N ARG A 351 -31.47 -14.98 5.44
CA ARG A 351 -31.10 -16.40 5.64
C ARG A 351 -30.36 -16.63 6.96
N PHE A 352 -29.50 -15.70 7.36
CA PHE A 352 -28.67 -15.83 8.58
C PHE A 352 -28.97 -14.74 9.62
N PRO A 353 -30.13 -14.78 10.32
CA PRO A 353 -30.61 -13.69 11.17
C PRO A 353 -29.68 -13.30 12.33
N ARG A 354 -28.85 -14.23 12.80
CA ARG A 354 -27.89 -13.99 13.91
C ARG A 354 -26.55 -13.41 13.45
N TRP A 355 -26.26 -13.41 12.15
CA TRP A 355 -25.02 -12.91 11.55
C TRP A 355 -25.14 -11.43 11.16
N ALA A 356 -23.98 -10.75 11.11
CA ALA A 356 -23.83 -9.34 10.71
C ALA A 356 -24.81 -8.38 11.40
N LYS A 357 -24.99 -8.53 12.73
CA LYS A 357 -25.97 -7.77 13.52
C LYS A 357 -25.81 -6.24 13.37
N THR A 358 -24.59 -5.75 13.21
CA THR A 358 -24.27 -4.33 12.99
C THR A 358 -24.86 -3.75 11.70
N TYR A 359 -25.20 -4.61 10.73
CA TYR A 359 -25.79 -4.25 9.44
C TYR A 359 -27.31 -4.48 9.38
N ARG A 360 -27.99 -4.65 10.53
CA ARG A 360 -29.45 -4.85 10.60
C ARG A 360 -30.25 -3.56 10.70
N GLY A 361 -29.59 -2.42 10.90
CA GLY A 361 -30.22 -1.11 10.99
C GLY A 361 -30.67 -0.54 9.64
N LYS A 362 -31.18 0.68 9.67
CA LYS A 362 -31.48 1.48 8.47
C LYS A 362 -30.22 1.54 7.59
N ASP A 363 -30.38 1.29 6.30
CA ASP A 363 -29.31 1.22 5.28
C ASP A 363 -28.24 0.14 5.48
N GLY A 364 -28.45 -0.81 6.40
CA GLY A 364 -27.45 -1.83 6.71
C GLY A 364 -27.14 -2.78 5.53
N VAL A 365 -28.14 -3.13 4.72
CA VAL A 365 -27.95 -3.90 3.47
C VAL A 365 -27.02 -3.15 2.51
N ARG A 366 -27.28 -1.85 2.29
CA ARG A 366 -26.46 -1.00 1.42
C ARG A 366 -25.03 -0.93 1.92
N ARG A 367 -24.84 -0.69 3.22
CA ARG A 367 -23.50 -0.64 3.85
C ARG A 367 -22.75 -1.94 3.69
N LEU A 368 -23.37 -3.08 3.99
CA LEU A 368 -22.72 -4.39 3.84
C LEU A 368 -22.34 -4.69 2.39
N THR A 369 -23.20 -4.31 1.43
CA THR A 369 -22.91 -4.48 -0.01
C THR A 369 -21.71 -3.63 -0.42
N VAL A 370 -21.65 -2.36 0.01
CA VAL A 370 -20.54 -1.45 -0.28
C VAL A 370 -19.23 -1.97 0.34
N ASP A 371 -19.26 -2.36 1.60
CA ASP A 371 -18.08 -2.88 2.30
C ASP A 371 -17.58 -4.19 1.67
N ALA A 372 -18.48 -5.09 1.28
CA ALA A 372 -18.14 -6.33 0.58
C ALA A 372 -17.53 -6.06 -0.81
N LEU A 373 -18.10 -5.13 -1.58
CA LEU A 373 -17.54 -4.72 -2.87
C LEU A 373 -16.18 -4.04 -2.73
N ALA A 374 -15.96 -3.28 -1.65
CA ALA A 374 -14.66 -2.70 -1.36
C ALA A 374 -13.59 -3.78 -1.13
N VAL A 375 -13.93 -4.85 -0.39
CA VAL A 375 -13.07 -6.04 -0.23
C VAL A 375 -12.79 -6.68 -1.60
N LEU A 376 -13.81 -6.99 -2.40
CA LEU A 376 -13.57 -7.63 -3.70
C LEU A 376 -12.70 -6.79 -4.64
N ARG A 377 -12.82 -5.46 -4.60
CA ARG A 377 -11.97 -4.54 -5.37
C ARG A 377 -10.53 -4.51 -4.84
N SER A 378 -10.31 -4.49 -3.52
CA SER A 378 -8.95 -4.46 -2.95
C SER A 378 -8.14 -5.72 -3.27
N PHE A 379 -8.82 -6.85 -3.49
CA PHE A 379 -8.22 -8.12 -3.96
C PHE A 379 -8.21 -8.28 -5.49
N GLY A 380 -8.61 -7.27 -6.26
CA GLY A 380 -8.60 -7.33 -7.72
C GLY A 380 -9.54 -8.39 -8.31
N LEU A 381 -10.65 -8.70 -7.62
CA LEU A 381 -11.60 -9.74 -8.02
C LEU A 381 -12.79 -9.19 -8.78
N VAL A 382 -13.08 -7.89 -8.65
CA VAL A 382 -14.13 -7.21 -9.40
C VAL A 382 -13.68 -5.83 -9.84
N ARG A 383 -14.23 -5.35 -10.96
CA ARG A 383 -14.15 -3.95 -11.38
C ARG A 383 -15.55 -3.34 -11.32
N ALA A 384 -15.66 -2.13 -10.80
CA ALA A 384 -16.93 -1.41 -10.78
C ALA A 384 -16.88 -0.19 -11.70
N GLU A 385 -17.85 -0.11 -12.59
CA GLU A 385 -18.04 0.95 -13.57
C GLU A 385 -19.43 1.53 -13.33
N ALA A 386 -19.51 2.68 -12.66
CA ALA A 386 -20.77 3.28 -12.20
C ALA A 386 -21.64 2.27 -11.42
N GLU A 387 -22.80 1.89 -11.94
CA GLU A 387 -23.75 0.97 -11.32
C GLU A 387 -23.55 -0.50 -11.71
N LEU A 388 -22.55 -0.80 -12.55
CA LEU A 388 -22.24 -2.15 -13.00
C LEU A 388 -20.97 -2.69 -12.31
N VAL A 389 -21.07 -3.89 -11.77
CA VAL A 389 -19.95 -4.64 -11.17
C VAL A 389 -19.63 -5.81 -12.08
N ARG A 390 -18.41 -5.83 -12.61
CA ARG A 390 -17.89 -6.91 -13.46
C ARG A 390 -16.98 -7.81 -12.63
N PRO A 391 -17.21 -9.13 -12.57
CA PRO A 391 -16.23 -10.05 -12.02
C PRO A 391 -14.99 -10.08 -12.90
N LEU A 392 -13.82 -10.21 -12.28
CA LEU A 392 -12.54 -10.40 -12.97
C LEU A 392 -12.14 -11.89 -12.91
N PRO A 393 -11.36 -12.39 -13.89
CA PRO A 393 -11.06 -13.82 -14.00
C PRO A 393 -10.49 -14.50 -12.74
N ALA A 394 -9.75 -13.78 -11.89
CA ALA A 394 -9.23 -14.36 -10.65
C ALA A 394 -10.33 -14.68 -9.62
N ALA A 395 -11.53 -14.08 -9.74
CA ALA A 395 -12.67 -14.39 -8.88
C ALA A 395 -13.09 -15.87 -8.97
N ALA A 396 -12.89 -16.50 -10.13
CA ALA A 396 -13.21 -17.92 -10.35
C ALA A 396 -12.38 -18.88 -9.48
N ARG A 397 -11.35 -18.41 -8.77
CA ARG A 397 -10.68 -19.18 -7.71
C ARG A 397 -11.63 -19.55 -6.57
N TYR A 398 -12.58 -18.67 -6.28
CA TYR A 398 -13.40 -18.74 -5.07
C TYR A 398 -14.80 -19.29 -5.33
N THR A 399 -15.17 -19.52 -6.58
CA THR A 399 -16.44 -20.16 -6.91
C THR A 399 -16.32 -21.65 -6.63
N ASP A 400 -17.28 -22.18 -5.88
CA ASP A 400 -17.34 -23.61 -5.55
C ASP A 400 -17.60 -24.41 -6.84
N ARG A 401 -16.53 -24.94 -7.46
CA ARG A 401 -16.62 -25.88 -8.60
C ARG A 401 -16.72 -27.33 -8.14
N ASN A 402 -17.30 -27.57 -6.98
CA ASN A 402 -17.73 -28.91 -6.55
C ASN A 402 -19.20 -29.12 -6.91
N GLU A 403 -19.51 -29.03 -8.19
CA GLU A 403 -20.66 -29.70 -8.80
C GLU A 403 -20.25 -30.09 -10.24
N GLU A 404 -20.23 -31.40 -10.48
CA GLU A 404 -20.14 -32.09 -11.78
C GLU A 404 -18.75 -32.16 -12.48
N ALA A 405 -17.97 -33.19 -12.11
CA ALA A 405 -17.25 -33.98 -13.10
C ALA A 405 -18.12 -35.20 -13.46
N PRO A 406 -18.45 -35.45 -14.74
CA PRO A 406 -19.25 -36.60 -15.16
C PRO A 406 -18.55 -37.95 -14.95
#